data_AF-A0ABC8ADK2-F1
#
_entry.id   AF-A0ABC8ADK2-F1
#
_cell.length_a   1.000
_cell.length_b   1.000
_cell.length_c   1.000
_cell.angle_alpha   90.00
_cell.angle_beta   90.00
_cell.angle_gamma   90.00
#
_symmetry.space_group_name_H-M   'P 1'
#
loop_
_entity.id
_entity.type
_entity.pdbx_description
1 polymer ?
#
loop_
_entity_poly.entity_id
_entity_poly.type
_entity_poly.pdbx_seq_one_letter_code
_entity_poly.pdbx_strand_id
1 'polypeptide(L)'
;MEQIYHYTRHNSVNQAAAAYSTAPENRRLLRFVYKHALEELGHEQMVVHDLKSINLYNEGFENLRPLPATQALISYLYKVALDKGAVARLGYSYWAENCYGHIDPLLRKFSNDLNLTKNNMSFFVAHSEIDSKHSDEVNEAISFSELTKDEEEEIINTDVTTLYLTGQILEQVAHEYSLTSAKHKEPIII
;
A
#
# COMPACT_ATOMS: atom_id res chain seq x y z
N MET A 1 -8.63 1.56 -7.22
CA MET A 1 -7.40 1.41 -8.04
C MET A 1 -6.59 2.71 -8.09
N GLU A 2 -7.14 3.85 -8.49
CA GLU A 2 -6.37 5.12 -8.59
C GLU A 2 -5.64 5.49 -7.28
N GLN A 3 -6.33 5.42 -6.13
CA GLN A 3 -5.69 5.71 -4.85
C GLN A 3 -4.60 4.70 -4.46
N ILE A 4 -4.74 3.43 -4.91
CA ILE A 4 -3.70 2.40 -4.74
C ILE A 4 -2.46 2.78 -5.53
N TYR A 5 -2.61 3.12 -6.82
CA TYR A 5 -1.51 3.62 -7.65
C TYR A 5 -0.76 4.76 -6.95
N HIS A 6 -1.51 5.74 -6.42
CA HIS A 6 -0.91 6.92 -5.81
C HIS A 6 -0.06 6.64 -4.58
N TYR A 7 -0.44 5.72 -3.68
CA TYR A 7 0.42 5.40 -2.54
C TYR A 7 1.49 4.35 -2.90
N THR A 8 1.18 3.35 -3.72
CA THR A 8 2.11 2.27 -4.10
C THR A 8 3.37 2.82 -4.76
N ARG A 9 3.25 3.82 -5.64
CA ARG A 9 4.41 4.44 -6.30
C ARG A 9 5.42 5.08 -5.33
N HIS A 10 5.02 5.30 -4.07
CA HIS A 10 5.89 5.81 -3.02
C HIS A 10 6.42 4.72 -2.08
N ASN A 11 5.93 3.47 -2.15
CA ASN A 11 6.33 2.40 -1.24
C ASN A 11 7.82 2.07 -1.34
N SER A 12 8.33 1.88 -2.56
CA SER A 12 9.76 1.65 -2.81
C SER A 12 10.62 2.80 -2.28
N VAL A 13 10.19 4.04 -2.50
CA VAL A 13 10.94 5.24 -2.12
C VAL A 13 10.93 5.45 -0.61
N ASN A 14 9.78 5.32 0.07
CA ASN A 14 9.72 5.45 1.52
C ASN A 14 10.41 4.26 2.22
N GLN A 15 10.44 3.07 1.60
CA GLN A 15 11.23 1.94 2.06
C GLN A 15 12.72 2.28 2.01
N ALA A 16 13.22 2.74 0.86
CA ALA A 16 14.62 3.15 0.72
C ALA A 16 14.98 4.32 1.65
N ALA A 17 14.09 5.30 1.81
CA ALA A 17 14.29 6.44 2.70
C ALA A 17 14.49 6.01 4.17
N ALA A 18 13.87 4.90 4.59
CA ALA A 18 14.01 4.40 5.95
C ALA A 18 15.46 3.99 6.29
N ALA A 19 16.30 3.69 5.28
CA ALA A 19 17.72 3.45 5.48
C ALA A 19 18.47 4.68 6.04
N TYR A 20 17.99 5.89 5.75
CA TYR A 20 18.61 7.15 6.22
C TYR A 20 18.67 7.24 7.74
N SER A 21 17.58 6.81 8.41
CA SER A 21 17.44 6.87 9.87
C SER A 21 17.65 5.52 10.55
N THR A 22 18.25 4.58 9.83
CA THR A 22 18.62 3.26 10.36
C THR A 22 20.12 3.23 10.63
N ALA A 23 20.52 2.80 11.83
CA ALA A 23 21.92 2.72 12.22
C ALA A 23 22.72 1.81 11.24
N PRO A 24 23.91 2.24 10.77
CA PRO A 24 24.74 1.47 9.83
C PRO A 24 25.21 0.12 10.39
N GLU A 25 25.21 -0.04 11.71
CA GLU A 25 25.49 -1.29 12.43
C GLU A 25 24.40 -2.33 12.22
N ASN A 26 23.13 -1.91 12.00
CA ASN A 26 22.02 -2.82 11.72
C ASN A 26 22.00 -3.26 10.24
N ARG A 27 23.09 -3.92 9.84
CA ARG A 27 23.33 -4.34 8.44
C ARG A 27 22.27 -5.32 7.91
N ARG A 28 21.66 -6.11 8.79
CA ARG A 28 20.62 -7.06 8.38
C ARG A 28 19.35 -6.32 7.98
N LEU A 29 18.89 -5.39 8.82
CA LEU A 29 17.74 -4.56 8.50
C LEU A 29 17.99 -3.69 7.26
N LEU A 30 19.19 -3.11 7.13
CA LEU A 30 19.55 -2.36 5.93
C LEU A 30 19.52 -3.22 4.65
N ARG A 31 19.97 -4.48 4.69
CA ARG A 31 19.85 -5.40 3.55
C ARG A 31 18.39 -5.67 3.19
N PHE A 32 17.55 -5.91 4.19
CA PHE A 32 16.11 -6.06 4.00
C PHE A 32 15.53 -4.81 3.31
N VAL A 33 15.79 -3.63 3.86
CA VAL A 33 15.31 -2.34 3.33
C VAL A 33 15.68 -2.15 1.86
N TYR A 34 16.94 -2.33 1.49
CA TYR A 34 17.38 -2.12 0.11
C TYR A 34 16.79 -3.13 -0.86
N LYS A 35 16.72 -4.40 -0.45
CA LYS A 35 16.14 -5.46 -1.26
C LYS A 35 14.64 -5.23 -1.49
N HIS A 36 13.90 -4.99 -0.40
CA HIS A 36 12.45 -4.80 -0.47
C HIS A 36 12.09 -3.52 -1.23
N ALA A 37 12.88 -2.45 -1.10
CA ALA A 37 12.70 -1.24 -1.92
C ALA A 37 12.87 -1.51 -3.42
N LEU A 38 13.81 -2.38 -3.80
CA LEU A 38 14.02 -2.77 -5.19
C LEU A 38 12.88 -3.65 -5.70
N GLU A 39 12.39 -4.58 -4.88
CA GLU A 39 11.26 -5.46 -5.23
C GLU A 39 9.98 -4.64 -5.45
N GLU A 40 9.69 -3.67 -4.57
CA GLU A 40 8.50 -2.79 -4.69
C GLU A 40 8.56 -1.77 -5.84
N LEU A 41 9.73 -1.57 -6.44
CA LEU A 41 9.92 -0.53 -7.46
C LEU A 41 9.15 -0.87 -8.74
N GLY A 42 8.11 -0.08 -9.04
CA GLY A 42 7.29 -0.24 -10.23
C GLY A 42 6.01 -1.04 -10.02
N HIS A 43 5.70 -1.47 -8.79
CA HIS A 43 4.44 -2.17 -8.48
C HIS A 43 3.19 -1.35 -8.85
N GLU A 44 3.26 -0.02 -8.88
CA GLU A 44 2.16 0.82 -9.35
C GLU A 44 1.80 0.57 -10.82
N GLN A 45 2.74 0.06 -11.63
CA GLN A 45 2.48 -0.27 -13.03
C GLN A 45 1.52 -1.46 -13.19
N MET A 46 1.42 -2.34 -12.19
CA MET A 46 0.41 -3.40 -12.16
C MET A 46 -1.00 -2.80 -12.06
N VAL A 47 -1.17 -1.71 -11.30
CA VAL A 47 -2.44 -0.97 -11.23
C VAL A 47 -2.79 -0.34 -12.58
N VAL A 48 -1.80 0.26 -13.25
CA VAL A 48 -1.97 0.81 -14.61
C VAL A 48 -2.37 -0.28 -15.60
N HIS A 49 -1.69 -1.43 -15.55
CA HIS A 49 -2.01 -2.60 -16.36
C HIS A 49 -3.45 -3.08 -16.11
N ASP A 50 -3.83 -3.25 -14.85
CA ASP A 50 -5.17 -3.73 -14.46
C ASP A 50 -6.25 -2.81 -15.00
N LEU A 51 -6.12 -1.49 -14.82
CA LEU A 51 -7.04 -0.48 -15.36
C LEU A 51 -7.13 -0.51 -16.88
N LYS A 52 -6.00 -0.65 -17.58
CA LYS A 52 -5.97 -0.77 -19.05
C LYS A 52 -6.66 -2.04 -19.53
N SER A 53 -6.45 -3.15 -18.84
CA SER A 53 -6.99 -4.46 -19.20
C SER A 53 -8.53 -4.51 -19.18
N ILE A 54 -9.17 -3.58 -18.48
CA ILE A 54 -10.63 -3.45 -18.36
C ILE A 54 -11.19 -2.15 -18.98
N ASN A 55 -10.37 -1.43 -19.75
CA ASN A 55 -10.73 -0.16 -20.40
C ASN A 55 -11.21 0.94 -19.43
N LEU A 56 -10.72 0.94 -18.18
CA LEU A 56 -11.01 1.99 -17.19
C LEU A 56 -9.81 2.91 -16.94
N TYR A 57 -8.73 2.75 -17.70
CA TYR A 57 -7.59 3.65 -17.64
C TYR A 57 -7.97 5.03 -18.18
N ASN A 58 -7.83 6.05 -17.34
CA ASN A 58 -8.00 7.46 -17.69
C ASN A 58 -6.63 8.11 -17.86
N GLU A 59 -6.31 8.57 -19.07
CA GLU A 59 -5.01 9.18 -19.34
C GLU A 59 -4.77 10.41 -18.46
N GLY A 60 -3.64 10.43 -17.74
CA GLY A 60 -3.26 11.54 -16.88
C GLY A 60 -3.78 11.42 -15.44
N PHE A 61 -4.48 10.34 -15.07
CA PHE A 61 -4.89 10.12 -13.68
C PHE A 61 -3.68 10.09 -12.73
N GLU A 62 -2.51 9.68 -13.22
CA GLU A 62 -1.26 9.62 -12.47
C GLU A 62 -0.80 10.98 -11.93
N ASN A 63 -1.24 12.05 -12.60
CA ASN A 63 -0.95 13.44 -12.25
C ASN A 63 -2.06 14.08 -11.42
N LEU A 64 -3.18 13.39 -11.20
CA LEU A 64 -4.23 13.89 -10.33
C LEU A 64 -3.74 13.93 -8.88
N ARG A 65 -4.31 14.87 -8.13
CA ARG A 65 -4.07 14.95 -6.69
C ARG A 65 -4.79 13.76 -6.03
N PRO A 66 -4.09 12.93 -5.23
CA PRO A 66 -4.73 11.86 -4.48
C PRO A 66 -5.74 12.41 -3.47
N LEU A 67 -6.64 11.56 -2.99
CA LEU A 67 -7.59 11.95 -1.94
C LEU A 67 -6.83 12.31 -0.64
N PRO A 68 -7.42 13.15 0.24
CA PRO A 68 -6.76 13.59 1.47
C PRO A 68 -6.20 12.44 2.33
N ALA A 69 -6.93 11.34 2.49
CA ALA A 69 -6.45 10.18 3.25
C ALA A 69 -5.22 9.51 2.60
N THR A 70 -5.19 9.45 1.27
CA THR A 70 -4.05 8.92 0.52
C THR A 70 -2.83 9.82 0.66
N GLN A 71 -3.00 11.13 0.59
CA GLN A 71 -1.92 12.09 0.86
C GLN A 71 -1.41 11.97 2.29
N ALA A 72 -2.30 11.76 3.27
CA ALA A 72 -1.95 11.57 4.67
C ALA A 72 -1.14 10.28 4.87
N LEU A 73 -1.56 9.15 4.27
CA LEU A 73 -0.82 7.89 4.32
C LEU A 73 0.59 8.03 3.74
N ILE A 74 0.70 8.62 2.53
CA ILE A 74 1.99 8.87 1.88
C ILE A 74 2.89 9.69 2.80
N SER A 75 2.40 10.83 3.30
CA SER A 75 3.17 11.74 4.14
C SER A 75 3.58 11.09 5.46
N TYR A 76 2.69 10.31 6.07
CA TYR A 76 2.96 9.58 7.30
C TYR A 76 4.08 8.55 7.11
N LEU A 77 4.03 7.75 6.03
CA LEU A 77 5.06 6.75 5.74
C LEU A 77 6.44 7.39 5.49
N TYR A 78 6.50 8.50 4.76
CA TYR A 78 7.76 9.24 4.62
C TYR A 78 8.27 9.79 5.95
N LYS A 79 7.38 10.33 6.78
CA LYS A 79 7.75 10.84 8.10
C LYS A 79 8.29 9.73 9.00
N VAL A 80 7.62 8.58 9.06
CA VAL A 80 8.10 7.41 9.81
C VAL A 80 9.47 6.98 9.30
N ALA A 81 9.62 6.82 7.99
CA ALA A 81 10.89 6.42 7.39
C ALA A 81 12.05 7.39 7.72
N LEU A 82 11.82 8.70 7.56
CA LEU A 82 12.83 9.73 7.74
C LEU A 82 13.13 10.05 9.21
N ASP A 83 12.16 9.93 10.12
CA ASP A 83 12.38 10.29 11.52
C ASP A 83 12.74 9.08 12.39
N LYS A 84 12.15 7.91 12.10
CA LYS A 84 12.20 6.71 12.95
C LYS A 84 12.89 5.52 12.30
N GLY A 85 13.17 5.59 10.99
CA GLY A 85 13.93 4.57 10.28
C GLY A 85 13.15 3.29 10.00
N ALA A 86 13.89 2.24 9.69
CA ALA A 86 13.33 1.00 9.16
C ALA A 86 12.57 0.18 10.20
N VAL A 87 12.98 0.23 11.47
CA VAL A 87 12.32 -0.53 12.55
C VAL A 87 10.85 -0.13 12.65
N ALA A 88 10.54 1.16 12.85
CA ALA A 88 9.16 1.63 12.90
C ALA A 88 8.39 1.35 11.60
N ARG A 89 9.02 1.51 10.43
CA ARG A 89 8.40 1.24 9.11
C ARG A 89 7.96 -0.22 8.95
N LEU A 90 8.58 -1.17 9.65
CA LEU A 90 8.15 -2.58 9.63
C LEU A 90 6.69 -2.75 10.08
N GLY A 91 6.13 -1.83 10.88
CA GLY A 91 4.71 -1.85 11.23
C GLY A 91 3.78 -1.78 10.02
N TYR A 92 4.10 -0.95 9.02
CA TYR A 92 3.33 -0.90 7.77
C TYR A 92 3.50 -2.20 6.96
N SER A 93 4.74 -2.66 6.81
CA SER A 93 5.04 -3.91 6.11
C SER A 93 4.32 -5.11 6.75
N TYR A 94 4.24 -5.14 8.08
CA TYR A 94 3.67 -6.27 8.81
C TYR A 94 2.24 -6.55 8.39
N TRP A 95 1.32 -5.57 8.46
CA TRP A 95 -0.05 -5.84 8.05
C TRP A 95 -0.20 -5.88 6.53
N ALA A 96 0.58 -5.09 5.78
CA ALA A 96 0.46 -5.03 4.32
C ALA A 96 0.74 -6.40 3.67
N GLU A 97 1.81 -7.09 4.10
CA GLU A 97 2.19 -8.42 3.62
C GLU A 97 1.42 -9.57 4.31
N ASN A 98 0.49 -9.26 5.22
CA ASN A 98 -0.34 -10.28 5.90
C ASN A 98 -1.84 -10.11 5.64
N CYS A 99 -2.25 -9.07 4.90
CA CYS A 99 -3.65 -8.73 4.78
C CYS A 99 -4.44 -9.63 3.81
N TYR A 100 -3.78 -10.33 2.88
CA TYR A 100 -4.47 -11.02 1.79
C TYR A 100 -5.43 -12.11 2.28
N GLY A 101 -5.06 -12.85 3.34
CA GLY A 101 -5.95 -13.83 3.96
C GLY A 101 -7.24 -13.21 4.53
N HIS A 102 -7.20 -11.93 4.92
CA HIS A 102 -8.34 -11.21 5.47
C HIS A 102 -9.23 -10.59 4.39
N ILE A 103 -8.65 -10.18 3.25
CA ILE A 103 -9.38 -9.54 2.16
C ILE A 103 -9.76 -10.50 1.02
N ASP A 104 -9.25 -11.74 0.98
CA ASP A 104 -9.54 -12.72 -0.07
C ASP A 104 -11.06 -12.91 -0.35
N PRO A 105 -11.96 -12.99 0.65
CA PRO A 105 -13.39 -13.09 0.38
C PRO A 105 -13.95 -11.87 -0.38
N LEU A 106 -13.46 -10.67 -0.05
CA LEU A 106 -13.80 -9.44 -0.77
C LEU A 106 -13.19 -9.46 -2.18
N LEU A 107 -11.94 -9.93 -2.31
CA LEU A 107 -11.25 -10.03 -3.58
C LEU A 107 -11.99 -10.96 -4.57
N ARG A 108 -12.44 -12.11 -4.09
CA ARG A 108 -13.26 -13.05 -4.87
C ARG A 108 -14.62 -12.46 -5.23
N LYS A 109 -15.27 -11.78 -4.29
CA LYS A 109 -16.56 -11.16 -4.55
C LYS A 109 -16.48 -10.12 -5.66
N PHE A 110 -15.53 -9.18 -5.61
CA PHE A 110 -15.43 -8.17 -6.67
C PHE A 110 -15.03 -8.78 -8.01
N SER A 111 -14.15 -9.80 -8.01
CA SER A 111 -13.74 -10.50 -9.23
C SER A 111 -14.95 -11.17 -9.90
N ASN A 112 -15.81 -11.82 -9.12
CA ASN A 112 -17.01 -12.47 -9.65
C ASN A 112 -18.06 -11.46 -10.13
N ASP A 113 -18.36 -10.44 -9.32
CA ASP A 113 -19.39 -9.44 -9.64
C ASP A 113 -19.04 -8.63 -10.90
N LEU A 114 -17.75 -8.37 -11.13
CA LEU A 114 -17.25 -7.61 -12.28
C LEU A 114 -16.73 -8.49 -13.43
N ASN A 115 -16.87 -9.82 -13.31
CA ASN A 115 -16.37 -10.81 -14.27
C ASN A 115 -14.89 -10.60 -14.64
N LEU A 116 -14.05 -10.34 -13.64
CA LEU A 116 -12.62 -10.11 -13.78
C LEU A 116 -11.84 -11.42 -13.67
N THR A 117 -10.77 -11.51 -14.45
CA THR A 117 -9.82 -12.64 -14.39
C THR A 117 -8.58 -12.25 -13.58
N LYS A 118 -7.73 -13.24 -13.28
CA LYS A 118 -6.40 -12.98 -12.69
C LYS A 118 -5.58 -11.96 -13.49
N ASN A 119 -5.72 -11.95 -14.82
CA ASN A 119 -5.03 -11.00 -15.69
C ASN A 119 -5.55 -9.56 -15.54
N ASN A 120 -6.75 -9.36 -15.00
CA ASN A 120 -7.30 -8.03 -14.72
C ASN A 120 -7.00 -7.56 -13.29
N MET A 121 -6.33 -8.40 -12.50
CA MET A 121 -6.07 -8.22 -11.07
C MET A 121 -4.60 -8.49 -10.74
N SER A 122 -3.70 -8.21 -11.68
CA SER A 122 -2.27 -8.52 -11.54
C SER A 122 -1.66 -7.92 -10.28
N PHE A 123 -2.10 -6.73 -9.85
CA PHE A 123 -1.64 -6.13 -8.59
C PHE A 123 -1.96 -7.02 -7.39
N PHE A 124 -3.21 -7.46 -7.25
CA PHE A 124 -3.61 -8.30 -6.11
C PHE A 124 -3.10 -9.73 -6.23
N VAL A 125 -2.98 -10.28 -7.44
CA VAL A 125 -2.47 -11.64 -7.67
C VAL A 125 -0.99 -11.72 -7.31
N ALA A 126 -0.18 -10.78 -7.78
CA ALA A 126 1.25 -10.73 -7.50
C ALA A 126 1.50 -10.74 -5.99
N HIS A 127 0.82 -9.85 -5.27
CA HIS A 127 0.96 -9.80 -3.82
C HIS A 127 0.41 -11.05 -3.13
N SER A 128 -0.70 -11.66 -3.57
CA SER A 128 -1.21 -12.90 -2.96
C SER A 128 -0.31 -14.13 -3.12
N GLU A 129 0.43 -14.24 -4.23
CA GLU A 129 1.34 -15.36 -4.51
C GLU A 129 2.73 -15.12 -3.90
N ILE A 130 3.14 -13.86 -3.75
CA ILE A 130 4.43 -13.44 -3.17
C ILE A 130 4.33 -13.28 -1.63
N ASP A 131 3.13 -13.03 -1.10
CA ASP A 131 2.85 -12.65 0.31
C ASP A 131 3.50 -13.58 1.33
N SER A 132 3.41 -14.89 1.14
CA SER A 132 3.93 -15.85 2.13
C SER A 132 5.43 -15.64 2.39
N LYS A 133 6.19 -15.34 1.34
CA LYS A 133 7.62 -15.10 1.44
C LYS A 133 7.91 -13.73 2.02
N HIS A 134 7.20 -12.68 1.58
CA HIS A 134 7.42 -11.33 2.11
C HIS A 134 6.99 -11.20 3.58
N SER A 135 5.86 -11.80 3.96
CA SER A 135 5.45 -11.91 5.36
C SER A 135 6.53 -12.58 6.21
N ASP A 136 7.07 -13.71 5.75
CA ASP A 136 8.18 -14.38 6.43
C ASP A 136 9.40 -13.45 6.55
N GLU A 137 9.79 -12.76 5.47
CA GLU A 137 10.92 -11.81 5.48
C GLU A 137 10.70 -10.61 6.42
N VAL A 138 9.47 -10.11 6.53
CA VAL A 138 9.11 -9.03 7.47
C VAL A 138 9.14 -9.54 8.91
N ASN A 139 8.53 -10.69 9.18
CA ASN A 139 8.56 -11.33 10.49
C ASN A 139 10.00 -11.65 10.91
N GLU A 140 10.84 -12.05 9.96
CA GLU A 140 12.26 -12.25 10.13
C GLU A 140 12.96 -10.93 10.52
N ALA A 141 12.72 -9.84 9.77
CA ALA A 141 13.29 -8.52 10.06
C ALA A 141 12.92 -8.00 11.46
N ILE A 142 11.68 -8.24 11.90
CA ILE A 142 11.23 -7.92 13.26
C ILE A 142 11.95 -8.80 14.29
N SER A 143 11.94 -10.13 14.11
CA SER A 143 12.44 -11.10 15.09
C SER A 143 13.94 -11.00 15.38
N PHE A 144 14.73 -10.55 14.39
CA PHE A 144 16.18 -10.45 14.53
C PHE A 144 16.67 -9.04 14.88
N SER A 145 15.76 -8.09 15.00
CA SER A 145 16.08 -6.80 15.59
C SER A 145 16.09 -7.00 17.11
N GLU A 146 17.19 -6.65 17.79
CA GLU A 146 17.19 -6.56 19.25
C GLU A 146 16.38 -5.31 19.64
N LEU A 147 15.05 -5.44 19.61
CA LEU A 147 14.14 -4.32 19.78
C LEU A 147 14.12 -3.85 21.24
N THR A 148 14.22 -2.54 21.41
CA THR A 148 13.80 -1.87 22.64
C THR A 148 12.28 -1.82 22.72
N LYS A 149 11.73 -1.61 23.92
CA LYS A 149 10.28 -1.45 24.10
C LYS A 149 9.72 -0.29 23.29
N ASP A 150 10.45 0.82 23.23
CA ASP A 150 10.05 2.00 22.45
C ASP A 150 9.96 1.65 20.95
N GLU A 151 10.88 0.84 20.44
CA GLU A 151 10.84 0.35 19.05
C GLU A 151 9.67 -0.59 18.77
N GLU A 152 9.33 -1.49 19.71
CA GLU A 152 8.13 -2.34 19.62
C GLU A 152 6.85 -1.49 19.57
N GLU A 153 6.75 -0.49 20.43
CA GLU A 153 5.62 0.45 20.45
C GLU A 153 5.51 1.24 19.13
N GLU A 154 6.64 1.61 18.53
CA GLU A 154 6.65 2.33 17.26
C GLU A 154 6.26 1.48 16.06
N ILE A 155 6.59 0.19 16.07
CA ILE A 155 6.07 -0.78 15.09
C ILE A 155 4.55 -0.84 15.19
N ILE A 156 4.01 -1.07 16.39
CA ILE A 156 2.57 -1.19 16.63
C ILE A 156 1.84 0.11 16.25
N ASN A 157 2.39 1.26 16.63
CA ASN A 157 1.80 2.56 16.30
C ASN A 157 1.77 2.80 14.79
N THR A 158 2.85 2.43 14.06
CA THR A 158 2.91 2.54 12.61
C THR A 158 1.91 1.61 11.93
N ASP A 159 1.82 0.36 12.38
CA ASP A 159 0.84 -0.63 11.91
C ASP A 159 -0.59 -0.07 12.04
N VAL A 160 -1.03 0.22 13.27
CA VAL A 160 -2.39 0.69 13.57
C VAL A 160 -2.71 1.98 12.82
N THR A 161 -1.77 2.94 12.77
CA THR A 161 -2.01 4.22 12.09
C THR A 161 -2.15 4.02 10.58
N THR A 162 -1.29 3.22 9.95
CA THR A 162 -1.31 3.02 8.50
C THR A 162 -2.51 2.17 8.06
N LEU A 163 -2.91 1.19 8.87
CA LEU A 163 -4.14 0.44 8.65
C LEU A 163 -5.38 1.34 8.78
N TYR A 164 -5.43 2.21 9.80
CA TYR A 164 -6.50 3.20 9.96
C TYR A 164 -6.58 4.14 8.76
N LEU A 165 -5.45 4.73 8.33
CA LEU A 165 -5.41 5.62 7.18
C LEU A 165 -5.82 4.91 5.89
N THR A 166 -5.46 3.64 5.72
CA THR A 166 -5.93 2.82 4.60
C THR A 166 -7.45 2.63 4.63
N GLY A 167 -8.03 2.41 5.82
CA GLY A 167 -9.48 2.43 6.00
C GLY A 167 -10.12 3.77 5.60
N GLN A 168 -9.51 4.89 5.98
CA GLN A 168 -9.98 6.23 5.57
C GLN A 168 -9.91 6.46 4.05
N ILE A 169 -8.96 5.84 3.35
CA ILE A 169 -8.92 5.85 1.87
C ILE A 169 -10.18 5.18 1.31
N LEU A 170 -10.58 4.03 1.85
CA LEU A 170 -11.79 3.32 1.40
C LEU A 170 -13.05 4.15 1.61
N GLU A 171 -13.19 4.79 2.78
CA GLU A 171 -14.32 5.68 3.09
C GLU A 171 -14.40 6.87 2.12
N GLN A 172 -13.26 7.53 1.83
CA GLN A 172 -13.24 8.66 0.91
C GLN A 172 -13.53 8.23 -0.53
N VAL A 173 -13.03 7.07 -0.98
CA VAL A 173 -13.37 6.52 -2.30
C VAL A 173 -14.88 6.23 -2.40
N ALA A 174 -15.49 5.63 -1.36
CA ALA A 174 -16.92 5.37 -1.34
C ALA A 174 -17.75 6.66 -1.37
N HIS A 175 -17.31 7.69 -0.66
CA HIS A 175 -17.95 9.01 -0.65
C HIS A 175 -17.91 9.67 -2.05
N GLU A 176 -16.74 9.75 -2.68
CA GLU A 176 -16.57 10.34 -4.01
C GLU A 176 -17.37 9.57 -5.09
N TYR A 177 -17.39 8.25 -4.99
CA TYR A 177 -18.19 7.41 -5.88
C TYR A 177 -19.69 7.71 -5.73
N SER A 178 -20.18 7.90 -4.49
CA SER A 178 -21.58 8.21 -4.21
C SER A 178 -21.99 9.58 -4.78
N LEU A 179 -21.11 10.59 -4.65
CA LEU A 179 -21.35 11.92 -5.25
C LEU A 179 -21.40 11.87 -6.78
N THR A 180 -20.48 11.13 -7.40
CA THR A 180 -20.42 10.99 -8.85
C THR A 180 -21.64 10.24 -9.39
N SER A 181 -22.05 9.17 -8.70
CA SER A 181 -23.23 8.37 -9.03
C SER A 181 -24.54 9.16 -8.89
N ALA A 182 -24.61 10.09 -7.94
CA ALA A 182 -25.76 10.99 -7.79
C ALA A 182 -25.86 12.00 -8.94
N LYS A 183 -24.74 12.59 -9.36
CA LYS A 183 -24.70 13.54 -10.51
C LYS A 183 -25.13 12.91 -11.83
N HIS A 184 -24.83 11.62 -12.06
CA HIS A 184 -25.25 10.90 -13.27
C HIS A 184 -26.75 10.54 -13.27
N LYS A 185 -27.46 10.74 -12.16
CA LYS A 185 -28.91 10.51 -12.04
C LYS A 185 -29.73 11.78 -12.20
N GLU A 186 -29.13 12.97 -12.26
CA GLU A 186 -29.87 14.19 -12.60
C GLU A 186 -30.14 14.21 -14.12
N PRO A 187 -31.41 14.31 -14.56
CA PRO A 187 -31.70 14.41 -15.98
C PRO A 187 -31.07 15.69 -16.53
N ILE A 188 -30.34 15.57 -17.64
CA ILE A 188 -29.86 16.73 -18.39
C ILE A 188 -31.12 17.43 -18.93
N ILE A 189 -31.51 18.53 -18.29
CA ILE A 189 -32.54 19.43 -18.81
C ILE A 189 -31.87 20.19 -19.97
N ILE A 190 -32.06 19.68 -21.19
CA ILE A 190 -31.86 20.43 -22.44
C ILE A 190 -33.23 20.92 -22.91
#